data_AF-A0A7S3AVV2-F1
#
_entry.id   AF-A0A7S3AVV2-F1
#
_cell.length_a   1.000
_cell.length_b   1.000
_cell.length_c   1.000
_cell.angle_alpha   90.00
_cell.angle_beta   90.00
_cell.angle_gamma   90.00
#
_symmetry.space_group_name_H-M   'P 1'
#
loop_
_entity.id
_entity.type
_entity.pdbx_description
1 polymer ?
#
loop_
_entity_poly.entity_id
_entity_poly.type
_entity_poly.pdbx_seq_one_letter_code
_entity_poly.pdbx_strand_id
1 'polypeptide(L)'
;NGTALEQEVVVPTLATFFSISGSKSHPARNITIYGIEMTASRPTFMEPRTNPSGGDWALEREGAVRLEGVEDILISHCVFQRLDSNAISINGYSRRVSVTRNEFVWLGQ
;
A
#
# COMPACT_ATOMS: atom_id res chain seq x y z
N ASN A 1 -17.96 -23.33 -33.95
CA ASN A 1 -17.18 -23.57 -32.71
C ASN A 1 -16.57 -22.27 -32.25
N GLY A 2 -17.35 -21.47 -31.51
CA GLY A 2 -16.85 -20.26 -30.88
C GLY A 2 -16.05 -20.66 -29.64
N THR A 3 -14.78 -20.30 -29.61
CA THR A 3 -13.95 -20.35 -28.40
C THR A 3 -14.57 -19.42 -27.39
N ALA A 4 -15.11 -19.96 -26.30
CA ALA A 4 -15.49 -19.14 -25.15
C ALA A 4 -14.24 -18.36 -24.71
N LEU A 5 -14.37 -17.04 -24.56
CA LEU A 5 -13.30 -16.21 -24.00
C LEU A 5 -13.04 -16.72 -22.59
N GLU A 6 -11.81 -17.16 -22.34
CA GLU A 6 -11.37 -17.56 -21.01
C GLU A 6 -11.44 -16.33 -20.10
N GLN A 7 -12.30 -16.38 -19.08
CA GLN A 7 -12.48 -15.28 -18.15
C GLN A 7 -11.59 -15.52 -16.93
N GLU A 8 -10.70 -14.59 -16.66
CA GLU A 8 -9.90 -14.58 -15.45
C GLU A 8 -10.73 -13.99 -14.29
N VAL A 9 -10.82 -14.73 -13.18
CA VAL A 9 -11.47 -14.30 -11.96
C VAL A 9 -10.45 -14.30 -10.83
N VAL A 10 -10.20 -13.13 -10.25
CA VAL A 10 -9.26 -12.95 -9.14
C VAL A 10 -10.05 -12.69 -7.86
N VAL A 11 -9.74 -13.43 -6.80
CA VAL A 11 -10.28 -13.20 -5.44
C VAL A 11 -9.13 -12.75 -4.54
N PRO A 12 -9.03 -11.45 -4.23
CA PRO A 12 -7.90 -10.94 -3.48
C PRO A 12 -7.99 -11.31 -1.99
N THR A 13 -6.87 -11.73 -1.41
CA THR A 13 -6.79 -12.17 0.00
C THR A 13 -5.92 -11.25 0.86
N LEU A 14 -4.90 -10.64 0.27
CA LEU A 14 -3.95 -9.76 0.95
C LEU A 14 -4.34 -8.29 0.77
N ALA A 15 -4.33 -7.52 1.85
CA ALA A 15 -4.44 -6.06 1.79
C ALA A 15 -3.07 -5.39 1.58
N THR A 16 -2.02 -5.98 2.16
CA THR A 16 -0.67 -5.42 2.20
C THR A 16 0.30 -6.39 1.52
N PHE A 17 1.01 -5.94 0.49
CA PHE A 17 2.00 -6.74 -0.25
C PHE A 17 3.42 -6.54 0.31
N PHE A 18 3.75 -5.30 0.69
CA PHE A 18 5.02 -4.95 1.31
C PHE A 18 4.78 -4.27 2.66
N SER A 19 5.21 -4.90 3.75
CA SER A 19 5.25 -4.27 5.07
C SER A 19 6.70 -4.04 5.48
N ILE A 20 7.14 -2.79 5.46
CA ILE A 20 8.49 -2.37 5.87
C ILE A 20 8.36 -1.70 7.23
N SER A 21 8.91 -2.35 8.25
CA SER A 21 8.75 -1.93 9.64
C SER A 21 10.10 -1.83 10.35
N GLY A 22 10.28 -0.71 11.05
CA GLY A 22 11.38 -0.45 11.96
C GLY A 22 10.89 0.38 13.15
N SER A 23 11.79 1.11 13.77
CA SER A 23 11.46 2.00 14.88
C SER A 23 12.25 3.30 14.81
N LYS A 24 11.89 4.30 15.62
CA LYS A 24 12.67 5.55 15.70
C LYS A 24 14.13 5.32 16.15
N SER A 25 14.38 4.34 17.03
CA SER A 25 15.73 4.03 17.51
C SER A 25 16.50 3.12 16.54
N HIS A 26 15.79 2.28 15.78
CA HIS A 26 16.35 1.36 14.81
C HIS A 26 15.50 1.35 13.54
N PRO A 27 15.66 2.37 12.66
CA PRO A 27 14.81 2.48 11.49
C PRO A 27 15.18 1.47 10.41
N ALA A 28 14.17 0.96 9.69
CA ALA A 28 14.40 0.24 8.44
C ALA A 28 14.80 1.24 7.36
N ARG A 29 15.92 0.99 6.67
CA ARG A 29 16.56 2.02 5.83
C ARG A 29 17.14 1.51 4.52
N ASN A 30 17.31 2.41 3.56
CA ASN A 30 17.93 2.17 2.26
C ASN A 30 17.20 1.09 1.45
N ILE A 31 15.88 1.18 1.38
CA ILE A 31 15.03 0.23 0.64
C ILE A 31 14.41 0.92 -0.57
N THR A 32 14.49 0.26 -1.72
CA THR A 32 13.88 0.73 -2.97
C THR A 32 12.86 -0.27 -3.47
N ILE A 33 11.65 0.20 -3.76
CA ILE A 33 10.62 -0.53 -4.50
C ILE A 33 10.57 0.10 -5.90
N TYR A 34 10.95 -0.66 -6.93
CA TYR A 34 11.14 -0.12 -8.27
C TYR A 34 10.53 -1.02 -9.35
N GLY A 35 9.77 -0.43 -10.28
CA GLY A 35 9.34 -1.15 -11.49
C GLY A 35 8.30 -2.25 -11.25
N ILE A 36 7.52 -2.17 -10.17
CA ILE A 36 6.56 -3.21 -9.79
C ILE A 36 5.13 -2.74 -10.09
N GLU A 37 4.36 -3.61 -10.72
CA GLU A 37 2.90 -3.48 -10.79
C GLU A 37 2.25 -4.19 -9.60
N MET A 38 1.39 -3.48 -8.88
CA MET A 38 0.65 -3.98 -7.73
C MET A 38 -0.84 -3.87 -8.02
N THR A 39 -1.53 -5.01 -7.97
CA THR A 39 -2.96 -5.12 -8.28
C THR A 39 -3.69 -6.10 -7.37
N ALA A 40 -5.01 -5.96 -7.28
CA ALA A 40 -5.91 -6.85 -6.55
C ALA A 40 -5.55 -6.99 -5.04
N SER A 41 -5.49 -5.87 -4.32
CA SER A 41 -5.52 -5.93 -2.85
C SER A 41 -6.95 -6.16 -2.35
N ARG A 42 -7.12 -6.93 -1.29
CA ARG A 42 -8.43 -7.17 -0.68
C ARG A 42 -9.01 -5.86 -0.12
N PRO A 43 -10.34 -5.66 -0.17
CA PRO A 43 -11.01 -4.54 0.48
C PRO A 43 -10.72 -4.47 1.99
N THR A 44 -10.42 -3.27 2.48
CA THR A 44 -10.12 -3.01 3.91
C THR A 44 -11.15 -2.13 4.61
N PHE A 45 -12.27 -1.82 3.96
CA PHE A 45 -13.21 -0.80 4.45
C PHE A 45 -13.85 -1.11 5.80
N MET A 46 -14.07 -2.40 6.08
CA MET A 46 -14.60 -2.92 7.35
C MET A 46 -13.52 -3.25 8.39
N GLU A 47 -12.24 -3.04 8.07
CA GLU A 47 -11.16 -3.34 9.01
C GLU A 47 -11.15 -2.30 10.16
N PRO A 48 -10.74 -2.71 11.38
CA PRO A 48 -10.62 -1.79 12.50
C PRO A 48 -9.71 -0.61 12.18
N ARG A 49 -10.19 0.61 12.44
CA ARG A 49 -9.43 1.85 12.21
C ARG A 49 -8.94 2.43 13.52
N THR A 50 -7.82 3.14 13.44
CA THR A 50 -7.22 3.77 14.61
C THR A 50 -7.71 5.21 14.75
N ASN A 51 -8.07 5.63 15.96
CA ASN A 51 -8.40 7.03 16.22
C ASN A 51 -7.09 7.85 16.26
N PRO A 52 -6.86 8.79 15.33
CA PRO A 52 -5.65 9.58 15.31
C PRO A 52 -5.65 10.69 16.38
N SER A 53 -6.82 11.13 16.84
CA SER A 53 -6.93 12.34 17.68
C SER A 53 -8.26 12.46 18.43
N GLY A 54 -8.66 11.48 19.25
CA GLY A 54 -9.77 11.56 20.23
C GLY A 54 -11.17 12.00 19.73
N GLY A 55 -11.32 12.35 18.45
CA GLY A 55 -12.54 12.86 17.82
C GLY A 55 -13.22 11.79 16.97
N ASP A 56 -14.05 12.25 16.03
CA ASP A 56 -14.88 11.43 15.13
C ASP A 56 -14.15 10.92 13.88
N TRP A 57 -12.84 11.18 13.77
CA TRP A 57 -12.01 10.73 12.66
C TRP A 57 -11.36 9.38 12.97
N ALA A 58 -11.23 8.55 11.95
CA ALA A 58 -10.47 7.31 12.03
C ALA A 58 -9.49 7.22 10.85
N LEU A 59 -8.27 6.80 11.13
CA LEU A 59 -7.21 6.62 10.15
C LEU A 59 -6.95 5.14 9.92
N GLU A 60 -6.97 4.77 8.65
CA GLU A 60 -6.46 3.48 8.19
C GLU A 60 -4.94 3.56 8.03
N ARG A 61 -4.24 2.68 8.75
CA ARG A 61 -2.78 2.61 8.74
C ARG A 61 -2.23 1.46 7.91
N GLU A 62 -3.08 0.96 7.02
CA GLU A 62 -2.80 -0.12 6.09
C GLU A 62 -2.79 0.39 4.65
N GLY A 63 -2.14 -0.38 3.78
CA GLY A 63 -2.12 -0.18 2.34
C GLY A 63 -1.24 -1.23 1.65
N ALA A 64 -1.34 -1.34 0.33
CA ALA A 64 -0.56 -2.32 -0.46
C ALA A 64 0.95 -2.23 -0.18
N VAL A 65 1.46 -1.02 0.08
CA VAL A 65 2.76 -0.79 0.72
C VAL A 65 2.57 -0.09 2.06
N ARG A 66 2.96 -0.75 3.16
CA ARG A 66 2.93 -0.20 4.52
C ARG A 66 4.35 0.11 4.99
N LEU A 67 4.60 1.37 5.34
CA LEU A 67 5.86 1.86 5.89
C LEU A 67 5.65 2.34 7.33
N GLU A 68 6.50 1.90 8.26
CA GLU A 68 6.49 2.39 9.64
C GLU A 68 7.90 2.35 10.25
N GLY A 69 8.37 3.44 10.86
CA GLY A 69 9.70 3.45 11.46
C GLY A 69 10.83 3.37 10.42
N VAL A 70 10.74 4.16 9.34
CA VAL A 70 11.63 4.05 8.17
C VAL A 70 12.47 5.30 7.88
N GLU A 71 13.61 5.10 7.23
CA GLU A 71 14.45 6.17 6.66
C GLU A 71 14.89 5.83 5.23
N ASP A 72 15.11 6.82 4.36
CA ASP A 72 15.73 6.60 3.04
C ASP A 72 15.02 5.53 2.20
N ILE A 73 13.71 5.72 1.99
CA ILE A 73 12.88 4.84 1.16
C ILE A 73 12.63 5.49 -0.19
N LEU A 74 12.78 4.73 -1.27
CA LEU A 74 12.39 5.15 -2.62
C LEU A 74 11.34 4.20 -3.19
N ILE A 75 10.19 4.73 -3.61
CA ILE A 75 9.17 4.01 -4.38
C ILE A 75 9.08 4.71 -5.73
N SER A 76 9.46 4.03 -6.82
CA SER A 76 9.55 4.67 -8.13
C SER A 76 9.28 3.75 -9.33
N HIS A 77 8.70 4.29 -10.39
CA HIS A 77 8.34 3.55 -11.61
C HIS A 77 7.41 2.34 -11.34
N CYS A 78 6.63 2.41 -10.27
CA CYS A 78 5.62 1.41 -9.96
C CYS A 78 4.24 1.81 -10.52
N VAL A 79 3.39 0.80 -10.74
CA VAL A 79 1.98 0.98 -11.08
C VAL A 79 1.15 0.41 -9.95
N PHE A 80 0.33 1.25 -9.33
CA PHE A 80 -0.66 0.86 -8.34
C PHE A 80 -2.02 0.89 -9.01
N GLN A 81 -2.63 -0.27 -9.24
CA GLN A 81 -3.93 -0.32 -9.90
C GLN A 81 -4.91 -1.33 -9.31
N ARG A 82 -6.22 -1.02 -9.35
CA ARG A 82 -7.27 -1.93 -8.87
C ARG A 82 -6.99 -2.47 -7.46
N LEU A 83 -6.63 -1.54 -6.57
CA LEU A 83 -6.40 -1.82 -5.17
C LEU A 83 -7.62 -1.32 -4.38
N ASP A 84 -8.26 -2.24 -3.66
CA ASP A 84 -9.39 -1.91 -2.76
C ASP A 84 -8.92 -1.54 -1.34
N SER A 85 -7.66 -1.10 -1.22
CA SER A 85 -7.01 -0.57 -0.03
C SER A 85 -6.21 0.68 -0.40
N ASN A 86 -5.64 1.40 0.57
CA ASN A 86 -4.70 2.48 0.24
C ASN A 86 -3.51 1.91 -0.55
N ALA A 87 -3.01 2.62 -1.56
CA ALA A 87 -1.83 2.16 -2.29
C ALA A 87 -0.56 2.16 -1.42
N ILE A 88 -0.32 3.26 -0.69
CA ILE A 88 0.83 3.42 0.19
C ILE A 88 0.36 4.04 1.50
N SER A 89 0.71 3.42 2.63
CA SER A 89 0.51 3.96 3.98
C SER A 89 1.85 4.24 4.64
N ILE A 90 2.08 5.49 5.06
CA ILE A 90 3.33 5.94 5.70
C ILE A 90 3.02 6.36 7.13
N ASN A 91 3.54 5.61 8.10
CA ASN A 91 3.11 5.68 9.49
C ASN A 91 4.28 6.01 10.44
N GLY A 92 3.92 6.56 11.60
CA GLY A 92 4.84 6.79 12.71
C GLY A 92 6.08 7.59 12.32
N TYR A 93 7.26 7.14 12.80
CA TYR A 93 8.53 7.75 12.43
C TYR A 93 8.89 7.38 10.98
N SER A 94 8.89 8.36 10.08
CA SER A 94 9.29 8.17 8.68
C SER A 94 10.07 9.39 8.19
N ARG A 95 11.27 9.21 7.63
CA ARG A 95 12.11 10.31 7.11
C ARG A 95 12.68 9.99 5.74
N ARG A 96 12.76 11.00 4.86
CA ARG A 96 13.34 10.88 3.50
C ARG A 96 12.70 9.72 2.71
N VAL A 97 11.38 9.60 2.81
CA VAL A 97 10.58 8.72 1.95
C VAL A 97 10.25 9.48 0.67
N SER A 98 10.64 8.95 -0.48
CA SER A 98 10.36 9.51 -1.80
C SER A 98 9.44 8.58 -2.58
N VAL A 99 8.29 9.12 -3.01
CA VAL A 99 7.34 8.44 -3.90
C VAL A 99 7.31 9.24 -5.19
N THR A 100 7.95 8.76 -6.25
CA THR A 100 8.19 9.55 -7.47
C THR A 100 8.06 8.71 -8.74
N ARG A 101 7.49 9.27 -9.80
CA ARG A 101 7.31 8.59 -11.10
C ARG A 101 6.52 7.29 -10.99
N ASN A 102 5.45 7.27 -10.20
CA ASN A 102 4.54 6.13 -10.10
C ASN A 102 3.20 6.47 -10.74
N GLU A 103 2.50 5.46 -11.21
CA GLU A 103 1.10 5.57 -11.64
C GLU A 103 0.18 5.04 -10.53
N PHE A 104 -0.89 5.78 -10.27
CA PHE A 104 -1.94 5.43 -9.30
C PHE A 104 -3.28 5.52 -10.02
N VAL A 105 -3.91 4.39 -10.35
CA VAL A 105 -5.09 4.36 -11.22
C VAL A 105 -6.10 3.33 -10.74
N TRP A 106 -7.40 3.63 -10.84
CA TRP A 106 -8.48 2.75 -10.36
C TRP A 106 -8.27 2.29 -8.91
N LEU A 107 -7.84 3.23 -8.08
CA LEU A 107 -7.76 3.04 -6.64
C LEU A 107 -9.06 3.54 -6.04
N GLY A 108 -9.57 2.81 -5.06
CA GLY A 108 -10.78 3.17 -4.37
C GLY A 108 -11.02 2.23 -3.22
N GLN A 109 -11.79 2.69 -2.27
CA GLN A 109 -12.44 1.84 -1.29
C GLN A 109 -13.95 1.94 -1.53
#